data_AF-A0A9D7H898-F1
#
_entry.id   AF-A0A9D7H898-F1
#
_cell.length_a   1.000
_cell.length_b   1.000
_cell.length_c   1.000
_cell.angle_alpha   90.00
_cell.angle_beta   90.00
_cell.angle_gamma   90.00
#
_symmetry.space_group_name_H-M   'P 1'
#
loop_
_entity.id
_entity.type
_entity.pdbx_description
1 polymer ?
#
loop_
_entity_poly.entity_id
_entity_poly.type
_entity_poly.pdbx_seq_one_letter_code
_entity_poly.pdbx_strand_id
1 'polypeptide(L)'
;MLIIEKAVGPLVQERLEAFKAKSEELAKDPRPMARREALLVALDPASEILQLKICDPAMGSGHFLVSLVDWLADRVLAAIQFAEDAAEWTENPYRSPVLDNIQATRNEIKHQAGQRGWFYEPEHLDDRHIVRRTILKRCIYGVDKNPMAVELAKVALWLHTLRSARRFHSSITICVAEIRF
;
A
#
# COMPACT_ATOMS: atom_id res chain seq x y z
N MET A 1 -3.25 2.72 16.75
CA MET A 1 -2.84 3.99 17.43
C MET A 1 -3.93 5.00 17.15
N LEU A 2 -4.52 5.59 18.19
CA LEU A 2 -5.79 6.33 18.11
C LEU A 2 -5.80 7.48 17.08
N ILE A 3 -4.64 8.09 16.81
CA ILE A 3 -4.51 9.19 15.83
C ILE A 3 -4.67 8.69 14.39
N ILE A 4 -4.03 7.57 14.03
CA ILE A 4 -4.10 7.01 12.67
C ILE A 4 -5.54 6.61 12.34
N GLU A 5 -6.20 5.93 13.26
CA GLU A 5 -7.58 5.47 13.08
C GLU A 5 -8.56 6.64 12.92
N LYS A 6 -8.34 7.75 13.62
CA LYS A 6 -9.21 8.93 13.50
C LYS A 6 -8.92 9.76 12.24
N ALA A 7 -7.65 9.89 11.85
CA ALA A 7 -7.25 10.75 10.73
C ALA A 7 -7.37 10.06 9.36
N VAL A 8 -6.91 8.80 9.27
CA VAL A 8 -6.81 8.05 8.00
C VAL A 8 -7.90 6.98 7.91
N GLY A 9 -8.40 6.48 9.05
CA GLY A 9 -9.49 5.51 9.12
C GLY A 9 -10.71 5.87 8.27
N PRO A 10 -11.26 7.10 8.37
CA PRO A 10 -12.41 7.51 7.56
C PRO A 10 -12.15 7.42 6.04
N LEU A 11 -10.94 7.75 5.58
CA LEU A 11 -10.58 7.68 4.16
C LEU A 11 -10.55 6.23 3.65
N VAL A 12 -10.04 5.31 4.46
CA VAL A 12 -10.07 3.88 4.13
C VAL A 12 -11.50 3.36 4.12
N GLN A 13 -12.29 3.75 5.13
CA GLN A 13 -13.68 3.33 5.27
C GLN A 13 -14.53 3.78 4.08
N GLU A 14 -14.35 5.03 3.62
CA GLU A 14 -15.02 5.57 2.44
C GLU A 14 -14.77 4.71 1.20
N ARG A 15 -13.54 4.20 0.99
CA ARG A 15 -13.22 3.33 -0.15
C ARG A 15 -13.86 1.95 -0.05
N LEU A 16 -13.90 1.37 1.16
CA LEU A 16 -14.58 0.09 1.39
C LEU A 16 -16.09 0.20 1.17
N GLU A 17 -16.71 1.27 1.69
CA GLU A 17 -18.14 1.53 1.54
C GLU A 17 -18.52 1.80 0.07
N ALA A 18 -17.71 2.58 -0.65
CA ALA A 18 -17.91 2.83 -2.08
C ALA A 18 -17.86 1.54 -2.89
N PHE A 19 -16.87 0.66 -2.62
CA PHE A 19 -16.78 -0.64 -3.30
C PHE A 19 -17.98 -1.53 -2.96
N LYS A 20 -18.35 -1.63 -1.68
CA LYS A 20 -19.49 -2.45 -1.24
C LYS A 20 -20.79 -2.00 -1.90
N ALA A 21 -21.09 -0.71 -1.88
CA ALA A 21 -22.28 -0.15 -2.51
C ALA A 21 -22.29 -0.45 -4.03
N LYS A 22 -21.13 -0.32 -4.69
CA LYS A 22 -21.00 -0.66 -6.10
C LYS A 22 -21.20 -2.16 -6.37
N SER A 23 -20.67 -3.01 -5.51
CA SER A 23 -20.85 -4.47 -5.61
C SER A 23 -22.31 -4.87 -5.50
N GLU A 24 -23.04 -4.32 -4.51
CA GLU A 24 -24.47 -4.58 -4.32
C GLU A 24 -25.33 -4.06 -5.48
N GLU A 25 -24.94 -2.94 -6.10
CA GLU A 25 -25.56 -2.41 -7.32
C GLU A 25 -25.34 -3.37 -8.50
N LEU A 26 -24.09 -3.78 -8.73
CA LEU A 26 -23.70 -4.62 -9.86
C LEU A 26 -24.19 -6.07 -9.76
N ALA A 27 -24.42 -6.57 -8.55
CA ALA A 27 -25.07 -7.86 -8.32
C ALA A 27 -26.45 -7.94 -8.98
N LYS A 28 -27.15 -6.80 -9.09
CA LYS A 28 -28.51 -6.70 -9.67
C LYS A 28 -28.50 -6.16 -11.11
N ASP A 29 -27.35 -5.73 -11.62
CA ASP A 29 -27.22 -5.11 -12.94
C ASP A 29 -27.36 -6.19 -14.05
N PRO A 30 -28.22 -5.99 -15.07
CA PRO A 30 -28.44 -6.97 -16.14
C PRO A 30 -27.30 -7.05 -17.17
N ARG A 31 -26.28 -6.20 -17.08
CA ARG A 31 -25.13 -6.21 -18.01
C ARG A 31 -24.37 -7.55 -17.95
N PRO A 32 -23.62 -7.88 -19.02
CA PRO A 32 -22.76 -9.07 -19.03
C PRO A 32 -21.78 -9.09 -17.84
N MET A 33 -21.52 -10.27 -17.27
CA MET A 33 -20.62 -10.46 -16.12
C MET A 33 -19.27 -9.77 -16.30
N ALA A 34 -18.62 -9.96 -17.45
CA ALA A 34 -17.33 -9.34 -17.76
C ALA A 34 -17.33 -7.80 -17.66
N ARG A 35 -18.46 -7.15 -18.02
CA ARG A 35 -18.58 -5.69 -17.91
C ARG A 35 -18.76 -5.25 -16.47
N ARG A 36 -19.50 -6.02 -15.67
CA ARG A 36 -19.70 -5.74 -14.24
C ARG A 36 -18.40 -5.93 -13.47
N GLU A 37 -17.68 -7.00 -13.73
CA GLU A 37 -16.36 -7.27 -13.12
C GLU A 37 -15.35 -6.16 -13.46
N ALA A 38 -15.30 -5.71 -14.70
CA ALA A 38 -14.43 -4.58 -15.08
C ALA A 38 -14.75 -3.28 -14.31
N LEU A 39 -16.02 -3.06 -13.96
CA LEU A 39 -16.43 -1.91 -13.13
C LEU A 39 -16.04 -2.09 -11.66
N LEU A 40 -16.07 -3.33 -11.13
CA LEU A 40 -15.57 -3.64 -9.79
C LEU A 40 -14.07 -3.43 -9.71
N VAL A 41 -13.32 -3.96 -10.67
CA VAL A 41 -11.86 -3.82 -10.77
C VAL A 41 -11.44 -2.35 -10.79
N ALA A 42 -12.20 -1.50 -11.48
CA ALA A 42 -11.94 -0.06 -11.54
C ALA A 42 -12.15 0.67 -10.19
N LEU A 43 -12.90 0.07 -9.27
CA LEU A 43 -13.18 0.62 -7.93
C LEU A 43 -12.59 -0.25 -6.81
N ASP A 44 -11.63 -1.13 -7.15
CA ASP A 44 -11.01 -2.04 -6.20
C ASP A 44 -10.48 -1.29 -4.97
N PRO A 45 -10.92 -1.66 -3.74
CA PRO A 45 -10.68 -0.84 -2.56
C PRO A 45 -9.20 -0.85 -2.16
N ALA A 46 -8.50 -1.98 -2.35
CA ALA A 46 -7.08 -2.07 -2.08
C ALA A 46 -6.27 -1.15 -3.02
N SER A 47 -6.65 -1.11 -4.30
CA SER A 47 -6.05 -0.22 -5.31
C SER A 47 -6.30 1.25 -4.96
N GLU A 48 -7.50 1.60 -4.53
CA GLU A 48 -7.86 2.97 -4.12
C GLU A 48 -7.12 3.40 -2.84
N ILE A 49 -6.95 2.51 -1.85
CA ILE A 49 -6.16 2.80 -0.64
C ILE A 49 -4.70 3.10 -1.03
N LEU A 50 -4.12 2.36 -1.98
CA LEU A 50 -2.75 2.57 -2.47
C LEU A 50 -2.57 3.88 -3.26
N GLN A 51 -3.65 4.58 -3.59
CA GLN A 51 -3.62 5.90 -4.23
C GLN A 51 -3.64 7.06 -3.24
N LEU A 52 -3.96 6.81 -1.96
CA LEU A 52 -4.00 7.84 -0.92
C LEU A 52 -2.66 8.57 -0.82
N LYS A 53 -2.72 9.89 -0.59
CA LYS A 53 -1.55 10.75 -0.38
C LYS A 53 -1.65 11.38 1.00
N ILE A 54 -0.79 10.95 1.92
CA ILE A 54 -0.83 11.38 3.32
C ILE A 54 0.47 12.11 3.64
N CYS A 55 0.34 13.36 4.08
CA CYS A 55 1.46 14.21 4.46
C CYS A 55 1.43 14.50 5.97
N ASP A 56 2.55 14.29 6.64
CA ASP A 56 2.80 14.78 8.00
C ASP A 56 3.70 16.02 7.95
N PRO A 57 3.16 17.23 8.21
CA PRO A 57 3.89 18.50 8.05
C PRO A 57 4.87 18.80 9.19
N ALA A 58 4.87 18.02 10.27
CA ALA A 58 5.77 18.15 11.41
C ALA A 58 6.13 16.76 11.95
N MET A 59 6.68 15.92 11.07
CA MET A 59 6.80 14.48 11.30
C MET A 59 7.78 14.08 12.42
N GLY A 60 8.67 15.00 12.83
CA GLY A 60 9.73 14.72 13.79
C GLY A 60 10.59 13.54 13.34
N SER A 61 10.76 12.55 14.22
CA SER A 61 11.53 11.34 13.93
C SER A 61 10.84 10.35 12.98
N GLY A 62 9.63 10.65 12.50
CA GLY A 62 8.89 9.79 11.58
C GLY A 62 8.17 8.60 12.23
N HIS A 63 8.05 8.55 13.57
CA HIS A 63 7.38 7.45 14.27
C HIS A 63 5.92 7.25 13.84
N PHE A 64 5.22 8.37 13.61
CA PHE A 64 3.86 8.35 13.05
C PHE A 64 3.85 7.71 11.65
N LEU A 65 4.75 8.13 10.76
CA LEU A 65 4.85 7.62 9.39
C LEU A 65 5.16 6.12 9.35
N VAL A 66 6.08 5.66 10.21
CA VAL A 66 6.40 4.23 10.37
C VAL A 66 5.16 3.42 10.77
N SER A 67 4.43 3.91 11.78
CA SER A 67 3.21 3.25 12.26
C SER A 67 2.08 3.29 11.22
N LEU A 68 1.98 4.39 10.46
CA LEU A 68 1.01 4.56 9.39
C LEU A 68 1.27 3.59 8.23
N VAL A 69 2.52 3.34 7.86
CA VAL A 69 2.88 2.33 6.84
C VAL A 69 2.36 0.96 7.23
N ASP A 70 2.55 0.56 8.49
CA ASP A 70 2.11 -0.76 8.97
C ASP A 70 0.60 -0.87 9.00
N TRP A 71 -0.04 0.16 9.55
CA TRP A 71 -1.49 0.21 9.61
C TRP A 71 -2.10 0.18 8.21
N LEU A 72 -1.59 0.95 7.25
CA LEU A 72 -2.08 0.92 5.87
C LEU A 72 -1.81 -0.43 5.18
N ALA A 73 -0.67 -1.06 5.44
CA ALA A 73 -0.38 -2.37 4.86
C ALA A 73 -1.40 -3.41 5.31
N ASP A 74 -1.72 -3.42 6.60
CA ASP A 74 -2.74 -4.32 7.16
C ASP A 74 -4.13 -4.00 6.57
N ARG A 75 -4.46 -2.71 6.35
CA ARG A 75 -5.72 -2.30 5.72
C ARG A 75 -5.82 -2.65 4.25
N VAL A 76 -4.72 -2.56 3.49
CA VAL A 76 -4.69 -2.98 2.08
C VAL A 76 -4.93 -4.48 1.97
N LEU A 77 -4.25 -5.29 2.79
CA LEU A 77 -4.45 -6.75 2.79
C LEU A 77 -5.88 -7.12 3.23
N ALA A 78 -6.42 -6.46 4.25
CA ALA A 78 -7.81 -6.65 4.66
C ALA A 78 -8.81 -6.21 3.57
N ALA A 79 -8.50 -5.14 2.82
CA ALA A 79 -9.34 -4.67 1.72
C ALA A 79 -9.37 -5.65 0.53
N ILE A 80 -8.27 -6.37 0.28
CA ILE A 80 -8.25 -7.46 -0.70
C ILE A 80 -9.27 -8.52 -0.30
N GLN A 81 -9.17 -9.07 0.92
CA GLN A 81 -10.10 -10.09 1.41
C GLN A 81 -11.55 -9.59 1.39
N PHE A 82 -11.78 -8.37 1.88
CA PHE A 82 -13.09 -7.74 1.86
C PHE A 82 -13.69 -7.65 0.46
N ALA A 83 -12.87 -7.36 -0.55
CA ALA A 83 -13.35 -7.25 -1.92
C ALA A 83 -13.77 -8.61 -2.50
N GLU A 84 -13.04 -9.68 -2.17
CA GLU A 84 -13.40 -11.05 -2.54
C GLU A 84 -14.75 -11.43 -1.90
N ASP A 85 -14.91 -11.20 -0.60
CA ASP A 85 -16.14 -11.51 0.14
C ASP A 85 -17.34 -10.68 -0.38
N ALA A 86 -17.13 -9.38 -0.62
CA ALA A 86 -18.20 -8.49 -1.07
C ALA A 86 -18.63 -8.76 -2.53
N ALA A 87 -17.82 -9.45 -3.32
CA ALA A 87 -18.10 -9.82 -4.70
C ALA A 87 -18.34 -11.34 -4.88
N GLU A 88 -18.69 -12.08 -3.82
CA GLU A 88 -18.95 -13.53 -3.87
C GLU A 88 -19.98 -13.96 -4.93
N TRP A 89 -20.88 -13.05 -5.34
CA TRP A 89 -21.87 -13.29 -6.38
C TRP A 89 -21.29 -13.46 -7.79
N THR A 90 -19.99 -13.24 -8.00
CA THR A 90 -19.33 -13.46 -9.29
C THR A 90 -19.14 -14.94 -9.61
N GLU A 91 -19.12 -15.30 -10.91
CA GLU A 91 -18.97 -16.71 -11.34
C GLU A 91 -17.63 -17.33 -10.91
N ASN A 92 -16.58 -16.52 -10.86
CA ASN A 92 -15.28 -16.88 -10.32
C ASN A 92 -14.99 -16.00 -9.10
N PRO A 93 -14.19 -16.45 -8.12
CA PRO A 93 -13.76 -15.58 -7.02
C PRO A 93 -13.16 -14.29 -7.58
N TYR A 94 -13.73 -13.16 -7.16
CA TYR A 94 -13.20 -11.85 -7.51
C TYR A 94 -11.73 -11.80 -7.07
N ARG A 95 -10.87 -11.22 -7.91
CA ARG A 95 -9.45 -11.12 -7.61
C ARG A 95 -8.98 -9.69 -7.74
N SER A 96 -8.49 -9.13 -6.64
CA SER A 96 -7.98 -7.76 -6.63
C SER A 96 -6.77 -7.59 -7.58
N PRO A 97 -6.70 -6.51 -8.38
CA PRO A 97 -5.54 -6.16 -9.20
C PRO A 97 -4.25 -5.96 -8.39
N VAL A 98 -4.36 -5.67 -7.09
CA VAL A 98 -3.20 -5.50 -6.21
C VAL A 98 -2.40 -6.80 -6.09
N LEU A 99 -3.06 -7.97 -6.12
CA LEU A 99 -2.39 -9.27 -6.09
C LEU A 99 -1.50 -9.50 -7.31
N ASP A 100 -1.93 -9.06 -8.50
CA ASP A 100 -1.11 -9.11 -9.71
C ASP A 100 0.11 -8.21 -9.61
N ASN A 101 -0.08 -6.99 -9.09
CA ASN A 101 1.03 -6.06 -8.87
C ASN A 101 2.04 -6.62 -7.87
N ILE A 102 1.58 -7.28 -6.80
CA ILE A 102 2.45 -7.93 -5.81
C ILE A 102 3.23 -9.06 -6.47
N GLN A 103 2.56 -9.93 -7.23
CA GLN A 103 3.20 -11.06 -7.90
C GLN A 103 4.21 -10.61 -8.97
N ALA A 104 3.87 -9.59 -9.75
CA ALA A 104 4.77 -8.99 -10.73
C ALA A 104 6.01 -8.40 -10.05
N THR A 105 5.83 -7.65 -8.96
CA THR A 105 6.94 -7.09 -8.18
C THR A 105 7.83 -8.18 -7.60
N ARG A 106 7.23 -9.25 -7.05
CA ARG A 106 7.96 -10.41 -6.51
C ARG A 106 8.81 -11.07 -7.60
N ASN A 107 8.24 -11.30 -8.78
CA ASN A 107 8.94 -11.90 -9.91
C ASN A 107 10.10 -11.02 -10.38
N GLU A 108 9.89 -9.70 -10.45
CA GLU A 108 10.93 -8.74 -10.82
C GLU A 108 12.09 -8.77 -9.83
N ILE A 109 11.82 -8.77 -8.52
CA ILE A 109 12.87 -8.83 -7.49
C ILE A 109 13.67 -10.13 -7.60
N LYS A 110 13.01 -11.28 -7.77
CA LYS A 110 13.67 -12.57 -7.97
C LYS A 110 14.56 -12.57 -9.20
N HIS A 111 14.08 -12.00 -10.30
CA HIS A 111 14.83 -11.90 -11.55
C HIS A 111 16.08 -11.02 -11.39
N GLN A 112 15.94 -9.84 -10.79
CA GLN A 112 17.05 -8.92 -10.54
C GLN A 112 18.08 -9.53 -9.58
N ALA A 113 17.64 -10.25 -8.56
CA ALA A 113 18.53 -10.93 -7.61
C ALA A 113 19.36 -12.02 -8.29
N GLY A 114 18.73 -12.82 -9.15
CA GLY A 114 19.42 -13.84 -9.94
C GLY A 114 20.47 -13.27 -10.89
N GLN A 115 20.17 -12.16 -11.57
CA GLN A 115 21.13 -11.49 -12.46
C GLN A 115 22.32 -10.87 -11.74
N ARG A 116 22.11 -10.32 -10.54
CA ARG A 116 23.13 -9.57 -9.78
C ARG A 116 23.85 -10.41 -8.73
N GLY A 117 23.50 -11.69 -8.61
CA GLY A 117 24.02 -12.58 -7.56
C GLY A 117 23.68 -12.10 -6.16
N TRP A 118 22.55 -11.41 -5.98
CA TRP A 118 22.15 -10.91 -4.68
C TRP A 118 21.47 -12.01 -3.86
N PHE A 119 21.88 -12.11 -2.59
CA PHE A 119 21.17 -12.92 -1.62
C PHE A 119 19.85 -12.24 -1.27
N TYR A 120 18.76 -12.98 -1.37
CA TYR A 120 17.45 -12.58 -0.86
C TYR A 120 16.95 -13.65 0.11
N GLU A 121 16.22 -13.21 1.13
CA GLU A 121 15.57 -14.10 2.07
C GLU A 121 14.11 -14.28 1.61
N PRO A 122 13.61 -15.52 1.41
CA PRO A 122 12.26 -15.76 0.89
C PRO A 122 11.15 -15.14 1.76
N GLU A 123 11.35 -15.13 3.07
CA GLU A 123 10.44 -14.53 4.08
C GLU A 123 10.23 -13.02 3.86
N HIS A 124 11.20 -12.37 3.23
CA HIS A 124 11.16 -10.95 2.95
C HIS A 124 10.43 -10.58 1.64
N LEU A 125 9.95 -11.59 0.90
CA LEU A 125 9.13 -11.44 -0.30
C LEU A 125 7.65 -11.82 -0.05
N ASP A 126 7.21 -11.77 1.21
CA ASP A 126 5.79 -11.87 1.55
C ASP A 126 4.99 -10.68 0.98
N ASP A 127 3.68 -10.83 0.91
CA ASP A 127 2.79 -9.79 0.37
C ASP A 127 2.89 -8.51 1.22
N ARG A 128 3.04 -8.67 2.54
CA ARG A 128 3.10 -7.54 3.49
C ARG A 128 4.32 -6.65 3.27
N HIS A 129 5.52 -7.20 3.05
CA HIS A 129 6.71 -6.38 2.77
C HIS A 129 6.60 -5.66 1.43
N ILE A 130 6.05 -6.32 0.40
CA ILE A 130 5.86 -5.71 -0.93
C ILE A 130 4.84 -4.56 -0.84
N VAL A 131 3.73 -4.75 -0.12
CA VAL A 131 2.72 -3.72 0.12
C VAL A 131 3.30 -2.56 0.94
N ARG A 132 4.01 -2.83 2.04
CA ARG A 132 4.70 -1.79 2.84
C ARG A 132 5.64 -0.93 1.99
N ARG A 133 6.44 -1.57 1.12
CA ARG A 133 7.34 -0.87 0.19
C ARG A 133 6.57 -0.03 -0.82
N THR A 134 5.43 -0.52 -1.30
CA THR A 134 4.56 0.22 -2.24
C THR A 134 3.94 1.45 -1.57
N ILE A 135 3.41 1.29 -0.36
CA ILE A 135 2.84 2.36 0.46
C ILE A 135 3.89 3.43 0.74
N LEU A 136 5.07 3.04 1.23
CA LEU A 136 6.14 3.99 1.55
C LEU A 136 6.54 4.83 0.33
N LYS A 137 6.56 4.24 -0.87
CA LYS A 137 6.94 4.94 -2.11
C LYS A 137 5.85 5.85 -2.67
N ARG A 138 4.57 5.52 -2.46
CA ARG A 138 3.46 6.14 -3.18
C ARG A 138 2.51 6.93 -2.29
N CYS A 139 2.38 6.58 -1.02
CA CYS A 139 1.34 7.11 -0.15
C CYS A 139 1.87 8.08 0.91
N ILE A 140 3.12 7.92 1.32
CA ILE A 140 3.64 8.54 2.54
C ILE A 140 4.57 9.70 2.21
N TYR A 141 4.25 10.86 2.78
CA TYR A 141 4.99 12.09 2.64
C TYR A 141 5.24 12.68 4.04
N GLY A 142 6.45 13.18 4.26
CA GLY A 142 6.84 13.74 5.55
C GLY A 142 7.62 15.03 5.35
N VAL A 143 7.34 16.02 6.18
CA VAL A 143 8.02 17.31 6.13
C VAL A 143 8.39 17.72 7.55
N ASP A 144 9.59 18.26 7.72
CA ASP A 144 10.03 18.85 8.98
C ASP A 144 10.93 20.06 8.74
N LYS A 145 10.94 20.99 9.69
CA LYS A 145 11.84 22.16 9.66
C LYS A 145 13.25 21.80 10.14
N ASN A 146 13.37 20.82 11.04
CA ASN A 146 14.66 20.39 11.57
C ASN A 146 15.32 19.39 10.60
N PRO A 147 16.48 19.71 9.99
CA PRO A 147 17.16 18.79 9.08
C PRO A 147 17.58 17.48 9.76
N MET A 148 17.84 17.49 11.07
CA MET A 148 18.14 16.25 11.82
C MET A 148 16.91 15.34 11.92
N ALA A 149 15.71 15.91 12.11
CA ALA A 149 14.46 15.15 12.13
C ALA A 149 14.21 14.47 10.78
N VAL A 150 14.49 15.18 9.68
CA VAL A 150 14.45 14.65 8.32
C VAL A 150 15.35 13.42 8.16
N GLU A 151 16.60 13.49 8.58
CA GLU A 151 17.53 12.35 8.47
C GLU A 151 17.14 11.19 9.38
N LEU A 152 16.69 11.45 10.61
CA LEU A 152 16.19 10.42 11.52
C LEU A 152 14.97 9.69 10.94
N ALA A 153 14.01 10.42 10.38
CA ALA A 153 12.84 9.83 9.75
C ALA A 153 13.20 8.97 8.53
N LYS A 154 14.14 9.43 7.69
CA LYS A 154 14.65 8.63 6.56
C LYS A 154 15.26 7.32 7.04
N VAL A 155 16.12 7.36 8.07
CA VAL A 155 16.74 6.15 8.63
C VAL A 155 15.69 5.23 9.27
N ALA A 156 14.71 5.78 10.00
CA ALA A 156 13.64 5.00 10.61
C ALA A 156 12.77 4.27 9.56
N LEU A 157 12.31 4.99 8.54
CA LEU A 157 11.52 4.42 7.43
C LEU A 157 12.34 3.42 6.60
N TRP A 158 13.63 3.70 6.41
CA TRP A 158 14.55 2.79 5.75
C TRP A 158 14.68 1.51 6.55
N LEU A 159 15.11 1.55 7.82
CA LEU A 159 15.25 0.37 8.70
C LEU A 159 13.95 -0.45 8.80
N HIS A 160 12.81 0.23 8.85
CA HIS A 160 11.49 -0.40 8.90
C HIS A 160 11.13 -1.20 7.63
N THR A 161 11.62 -0.77 6.47
CA THR A 161 11.38 -1.46 5.18
C THR A 161 12.55 -2.33 4.73
N LEU A 162 13.73 -2.11 5.31
CA LEU A 162 15.00 -2.75 4.98
C LEU A 162 15.16 -4.16 5.53
N ARG A 163 14.26 -4.62 6.40
CA ARG A 163 14.33 -6.00 6.84
C ARG A 163 14.38 -6.94 5.62
N SER A 164 13.79 -6.54 4.49
CA SER A 164 13.98 -7.16 3.19
C SER A 164 15.25 -6.71 2.43
N ALA A 165 16.32 -7.51 2.57
CA ALA A 165 17.52 -7.58 1.72
C ALA A 165 18.47 -6.35 1.71
N ARG A 166 19.74 -6.64 2.04
CA ARG A 166 20.82 -5.66 2.13
C ARG A 166 21.04 -4.92 0.80
N ARG A 167 21.00 -3.60 0.88
CA ARG A 167 21.53 -2.62 -0.08
C ARG A 167 20.94 -2.68 -1.50
N PHE A 168 19.66 -2.33 -1.63
CA PHE A 168 19.16 -1.72 -2.87
C PHE A 168 19.68 -0.27 -2.96
N HIS A 169 20.86 -0.08 -3.56
CA HIS A 169 21.14 1.17 -4.26
C HIS A 169 20.10 1.29 -5.40
N SER A 170 19.48 2.47 -5.51
CA SER A 170 18.41 2.87 -6.45
C SER A 170 16.95 2.63 -6.00
N SER A 171 16.28 3.76 -5.71
CA SER A 171 14.85 3.99 -5.95
C SER A 171 13.81 3.63 -4.87
N ILE A 172 14.15 3.69 -3.58
CA ILE A 172 13.14 4.12 -2.58
C ILE A 172 13.35 5.62 -2.39
N THR A 173 12.70 6.43 -3.23
CA THR A 173 12.57 7.87 -2.96
C THR A 173 11.62 8.01 -1.77
N ILE A 174 12.19 7.97 -0.57
CA ILE A 174 11.46 8.37 0.63
C ILE A 174 11.15 9.86 0.45
N CYS A 175 9.87 10.19 0.25
CA CYS A 175 9.42 11.56 0.00
C CYS A 175 9.38 12.35 1.30
N VAL A 176 10.57 12.59 1.87
CA VAL A 176 10.77 13.36 3.09
C VAL A 176 11.60 14.59 2.77
N ALA A 177 11.10 15.78 3.12
CA ALA A 177 11.69 17.06 2.76
C ALA A 177 11.88 18.01 3.95
N GLU A 178 12.90 18.87 3.84
CA GLU A 178 13.15 20.01 4.74
C GLU A 178 12.38 21.25 4.24
N ILE A 179 11.72 22.00 5.15
CA ILE A 179 11.16 23.32 4.80
C ILE A 179 12.23 24.39 4.94
N ARG A 180 12.58 25.06 3.85
CA ARG A 180 13.39 26.28 3.86
C ARG A 180 12.46 27.49 3.72
N PHE A 181 12.51 28.39 4.70
CA PHE A 181 11.84 29.69 4.66
C PHE A 181 12.81 30.78 4.22
#